data_AF-A0A966F256-F1
#
_entry.id   AF-A0A966F256-F1
#
_cell.length_a   1.000
_cell.length_b   1.000
_cell.length_c   1.000
_cell.angle_alpha   90.00
_cell.angle_beta   90.00
_cell.angle_gamma   90.00
#
_symmetry.space_group_name_H-M   'P 1'
#
loop_
_entity.id
_entity.type
_entity.pdbx_description
1 polymer ?
#
loop_
_entity_poly.entity_id
_entity_poly.type
_entity_poly.pdbx_seq_one_letter_code
_entity_poly.pdbx_strand_id
1 'polypeptide(L)' 'INTSFTTLVALTALFFFGGSLTQNFALVLIAGVIAGTYSSICIASPLLVTYADYIANKKVPSEK' A
#
# COMPACT_ATOMS: atom_id res chain seq x y z
N ILE A 1 -0.76 4.53 6.67
CA ILE A 1 -2.21 4.40 6.87
C ILE A 1 -3.00 5.62 6.39
N ASN A 2 -2.50 6.86 6.55
CA ASN A 2 -3.24 8.07 6.16
C ASN A 2 -3.56 8.17 4.65
N THR A 3 -2.62 7.78 3.78
CA THR A 3 -2.78 7.91 2.32
C THR A 3 -3.81 6.93 1.75
N SER A 4 -3.91 5.71 2.28
CA SER A 4 -4.88 4.71 1.81
C SER A 4 -6.32 5.03 2.23
N PHE A 5 -6.49 5.69 3.38
CA PHE A 5 -7.82 6.07 3.87
C PHE A 5 -8.40 7.24 3.05
N THR A 6 -7.59 8.26 2.76
CA THR A 6 -8.03 9.39 1.95
C THR A 6 -8.28 9.01 0.49
N THR A 7 -7.53 8.07 -0.09
CA THR A 7 -7.81 7.55 -1.45
C THR A 7 -9.10 6.76 -1.52
N LEU A 8 -9.42 5.95 -0.51
CA LEU A 8 -10.71 5.24 -0.42
C LEU A 8 -11.89 6.23 -0.40
N VAL A 9 -11.82 7.25 0.44
CA VAL A 9 -12.87 8.28 0.53
C VAL A 9 -13.05 9.03 -0.79
N ALA A 10 -11.96 9.41 -1.46
CA ALA A 10 -12.01 10.08 -2.76
C ALA A 10 -12.60 9.19 -3.86
N LEU A 11 -12.25 7.89 -3.90
CA LEU A 11 -12.78 6.94 -4.87
C LEU A 11 -14.27 6.64 -4.65
N THR A 12 -14.73 6.56 -3.40
CA THR A 12 -16.16 6.39 -3.08
C THR A 12 -16.97 7.62 -3.49
N ALA A 13 -16.45 8.83 -3.26
CA ALA A 13 -17.09 10.06 -3.72
C ALA A 13 -17.15 10.13 -5.26
N LEU A 14 -16.06 9.76 -5.94
CA LEU A 14 -16.00 9.71 -7.40
C LEU A 14 -16.95 8.65 -7.99
N PHE A 15 -17.14 7.52 -7.31
CA PHE A 15 -18.07 6.47 -7.74
C PHE A 15 -19.54 6.92 -7.65
N PHE A 16 -19.90 7.70 -6.62
CA PHE A 16 -21.26 8.21 -6.43
C PHE A 16 -21.58 9.48 -7.24
N PHE A 17 -20.60 10.38 -7.41
CA PHE A 17 -20.76 11.64 -8.16
C PHE A 17 -20.26 11.59 -9.61
N GLY A 18 -19.59 10.51 -10.01
CA GLY A 18 -19.06 10.34 -11.35
C GLY A 18 -20.11 9.89 -12.36
N GLY A 19 -19.96 10.31 -13.62
CA GLY A 19 -20.77 9.82 -14.73
C GLY A 19 -20.39 8.39 -15.14
N SER A 20 -21.17 7.81 -16.06
CA SER A 20 -21.04 6.41 -16.51
C SER A 20 -19.63 6.01 -17.00
N LEU A 21 -18.85 6.95 -17.55
CA LEU A 21 -17.46 6.70 -17.94
C LEU A 21 -16.51 6.63 -16.74
N THR A 22 -16.63 7.55 -15.78
CA THR A 22 -15.75 7.61 -14.61
C THR A 22 -16.11 6.56 -13.57
N GLN A 23 -17.36 6.07 -13.55
CA GLN A 23 -17.78 4.99 -12.67
C GLN A 23 -17.03 3.68 -12.97
N ASN A 24 -16.90 3.31 -14.25
CA ASN A 24 -16.14 2.13 -14.67
C ASN A 24 -14.65 2.27 -14.32
N PHE A 25 -14.09 3.46 -14.51
CA PHE A 25 -12.71 3.76 -14.16
C PHE A 25 -12.47 3.72 -12.64
N ALA A 26 -13.41 4.25 -11.85
CA ALA A 26 -13.37 4.22 -10.39
C ALA A 26 -13.40 2.79 -9.85
N LEU A 27 -14.19 1.89 -10.45
CA LEU A 27 -14.20 0.47 -10.06
C LEU A 27 -12.84 -0.20 -10.25
N VAL A 28 -12.17 0.04 -11.38
CA VAL A 28 -10.82 -0.48 -11.64
C VAL A 28 -9.81 0.10 -10.64
N LEU A 29 -9.90 1.39 -10.33
CA LEU A 29 -9.04 2.03 -9.33
C LEU A 29 -9.29 1.49 -7.92
N ILE A 30 -10.53 1.24 -7.52
CA ILE A 30 -10.85 0.64 -6.22
C ILE A 30 -10.23 -0.76 -6.11
N ALA A 31 -10.38 -1.60 -7.14
CA ALA A 31 -9.75 -2.92 -7.17
C ALA A 31 -8.22 -2.83 -7.08
N GLY A 32 -7.61 -1.90 -7.83
CA GLY A 32 -6.17 -1.64 -7.79
C GLY A 32 -5.67 -1.13 -6.44
N VAL A 33 -6.41 -0.24 -5.79
CA VAL A 33 -6.07 0.28 -4.45
C VAL A 33 -6.20 -0.79 -3.39
N ILE A 34 -7.21 -1.66 -3.45
CA ILE A 34 -7.34 -2.78 -2.51
C ILE A 34 -6.15 -3.74 -2.68
N ALA A 35 -5.84 -4.16 -3.91
CA ALA A 35 -4.70 -5.03 -4.20
C ALA A 35 -3.35 -4.39 -3.79
N GLY A 36 -3.16 -3.11 -4.09
CA GLY A 36 -1.95 -2.35 -3.76
C GLY A 36 -1.79 -2.09 -2.26
N THR A 37 -2.89 -1.80 -1.55
CA THR A 37 -2.88 -1.58 -0.09
C THR A 37 -2.58 -2.87 0.65
N TYR A 38 -3.16 -4.00 0.22
CA TYR A 38 -2.86 -5.30 0.79
C TYR A 38 -1.39 -5.69 0.57
N SER A 39 -0.87 -5.47 -0.65
CA SER A 39 0.54 -5.72 -0.96
C SER A 39 1.46 -4.83 -0.13
N SER A 40 1.18 -3.52 -0.02
CA SER A 40 2.05 -2.61 0.73
C SER A 40 2.08 -2.91 2.23
N ILE A 41 0.95 -3.23 2.85
CA ILE A 41 0.91 -3.55 4.29
C ILE A 41 1.62 -4.88 4.59
N CYS A 42 1.38 -5.90 3.76
CA CYS A 42 1.90 -7.26 4.00
C CYS A 42 3.32 -7.48 3.50
N ILE A 43 3.78 -6.76 2.48
CA ILE A 43 5.15 -6.89 1.92
C ILE A 43 6.09 -5.89 2.59
N ALA A 44 5.69 -4.63 2.81
CA ALA A 44 6.62 -3.64 3.36
C ALA A 44 6.99 -3.90 4.83
N SER A 45 6.06 -4.42 5.65
CA SER A 45 6.36 -4.73 7.05
C SER A 45 7.45 -5.80 7.22
N PRO A 46 7.38 -6.98 6.57
CA PRO A 46 8.46 -7.95 6.63
C PRO A 46 9.70 -7.51 5.83
N LEU A 47 9.57 -6.77 4.72
CA LEU A 47 10.76 -6.26 4.01
C LEU A 47 11.58 -5.31 4.88
N LEU A 48 10.91 -4.44 5.64
CA LEU A 48 11.58 -3.47 6.51
C LEU A 48 12.23 -4.18 7.71
N VAL A 49 11.58 -5.20 8.29
CA VAL A 49 12.17 -6.06 9.32
C VAL A 49 13.37 -6.84 8.77
N THR A 50 13.26 -7.51 7.63
CA THR A 50 14.35 -8.27 7.00
C THR A 50 15.50 -7.35 6.59
N TYR A 51 15.21 -6.15 6.09
CA TYR A 51 16.23 -5.17 5.74
C TYR A 51 16.94 -4.61 6.98
N ALA A 52 16.20 -4.30 8.05
CA ALA A 52 16.76 -3.89 9.32
C ALA A 52 17.62 -5.00 9.95
N ASP A 53 17.16 -6.24 9.90
CA ASP A 53 17.88 -7.42 10.39
C ASP A 53 19.14 -7.71 9.57
N TYR A 54 19.09 -7.55 8.24
CA TYR A 54 20.26 -7.66 7.37
C TYR A 54 21.33 -6.61 7.70
N ILE A 55 20.93 -5.35 7.95
CA ILE A 55 21.87 -4.30 8.36
C ILE A 55 22.39 -4.55 9.79
N ALA A 56 21.55 -5.03 10.70
CA ALA A 56 21.93 -5.36 12.07
C ALA A 56 22.92 -6.53 12.12
N ASN A 57 22.69 -7.59 11.34
CA ASN A 57 23.63 -8.71 11.20
C ASN A 57 24.94 -8.28 10.54
N LYS A 58 24.91 -7.35 9.59
CA LYS A 58 26.15 -6.78 9.02
C LYS A 58 26.90 -5.86 10.00
N LYS A 59 26.23 -5.38 11.04
CA LYS A 59 26.79 -4.58 12.13
C LYS A 59 27.24 -5.40 13.34
N VAL A 60 27.01 -6.71 13.38
CA VAL A 60 27.77 -7.60 14.28
C VAL A 60 29.12 -7.77 13.60
N PRO A 61 30.14 -7.03 14.04
CA PRO A 61 31.48 -7.27 13.56
C PRO A 61 31.81 -8.68 14.03
N SER A 62 32.48 -9.42 13.16
CA SER A 62 33.37 -10.49 13.56
C SER A 62 34.38 -9.92 14.58
N GLU A 63 33.96 -9.76 15.83
CA GLU A 63 34.83 -9.66 17.00
C GLU A 63 34.50 -10.84 17.91
N LYS A 64 34.74 -12.04 17.38
CA LYS A 64 35.40 -13.14 18.09
C LYS A 64 36.26 -13.90 17.11
#